data_AF-A0A7C1SWW4-F1
#
_entry.id   AF-A0A7C1SWW4-F1
#
_cell.length_a   1.000
_cell.length_b   1.000
_cell.length_c   1.000
_cell.angle_alpha   90.00
_cell.angle_beta   90.00
_cell.angle_gamma   90.00
#
_symmetry.space_group_name_H-M   'P 1'
#
loop_
_entity.id
_entity.type
_entity.pdbx_description
1 polymer ?
#
loop_
_entity_poly.entity_id
_entity_poly.type
_entity_poly.pdbx_seq_one_letter_code
_entity_poly.pdbx_strand_id
1 'polypeptide(L)'
;MFVNASSAEYVMLAAVILGDMSTSESEKLNKFFNLDPALNKTSEDYDVGTLLLAIGKRGGHRALWRGAVQAFVGEDIPESLGQKRLEQYIGALLSSLPQK
;
A
#
# COMPACT_ATOMS: atom_id res chain seq x y z
N MET A 1 1.23 -22.52 10.64
CA MET A 1 0.36 -23.10 9.60
C MET A 1 0.56 -22.29 8.34
N PHE A 2 1.31 -22.80 7.36
CA PHE A 2 1.55 -22.09 6.11
C PHE A 2 0.43 -22.46 5.14
N VAL A 3 -0.38 -21.47 4.75
CA VAL A 3 -1.45 -21.66 3.76
C VAL A 3 -0.78 -21.86 2.40
N ASN A 4 -1.18 -22.86 1.63
CA ASN A 4 -0.68 -23.04 0.28
C ASN A 4 -1.05 -21.80 -0.55
N ALA A 5 -0.04 -21.10 -1.07
CA ALA A 5 -0.23 -19.87 -1.83
C ALA A 5 -1.09 -20.09 -3.10
N SER A 6 -1.27 -21.32 -3.58
CA SER A 6 -2.17 -21.61 -4.71
C SER A 6 -3.65 -21.71 -4.32
N SER A 7 -3.98 -21.89 -3.04
CA SER A 7 -5.34 -22.11 -2.55
C SER A 7 -5.95 -20.92 -1.79
N ALA A 8 -5.24 -19.79 -1.68
CA ALA A 8 -5.75 -18.64 -0.94
C ALA A 8 -6.86 -17.92 -1.72
N GLU A 9 -8.04 -17.75 -1.11
CA GLU A 9 -9.16 -17.02 -1.70
C GLU A 9 -8.83 -15.54 -1.95
N TYR A 10 -8.00 -14.96 -1.08
CA TYR A 10 -7.57 -13.58 -1.14
C TYR A 10 -6.08 -13.48 -1.48
N VAL A 11 -5.71 -12.41 -2.17
CA VAL A 11 -4.34 -12.04 -2.51
C VAL A 11 -4.04 -10.64 -1.97
N MET A 12 -2.82 -10.45 -1.47
CA MET A 12 -2.30 -9.16 -1.06
C MET A 12 -1.36 -8.63 -2.14
N LEU A 13 -1.53 -7.35 -2.48
CA LEU A 13 -0.73 -6.62 -3.43
C LEU A 13 -0.07 -5.46 -2.69
N ALA A 14 1.23 -5.28 -2.88
CA ALA A 14 2.01 -4.22 -2.24
C ALA A 14 2.80 -3.45 -3.30
N ALA A 15 2.84 -2.12 -3.17
CA ALA A 15 3.69 -1.25 -3.96
C ALA A 15 4.35 -0.20 -3.08
N VAL A 16 5.58 0.19 -3.41
CA VAL A 16 6.35 1.21 -2.70
C VAL A 16 6.88 2.21 -3.71
N ILE A 17 6.77 3.50 -3.41
CA ILE A 17 7.31 4.59 -4.23
C ILE A 17 8.63 5.04 -3.63
N LEU A 18 9.74 4.84 -4.34
CA LEU A 18 11.11 5.12 -3.88
C LEU A 18 11.79 6.29 -4.62
N GLY A 19 11.02 7.10 -5.34
CA GLY A 19 11.53 8.23 -6.12
C GLY A 19 10.44 8.80 -7.02
N ASP A 20 10.83 9.75 -7.87
CA ASP A 20 9.92 10.38 -8.81
C ASP A 20 9.32 9.35 -9.76
N MET A 21 8.01 9.46 -9.98
CA MET A 21 7.26 8.56 -10.85
C MET A 21 6.87 9.30 -12.13
N SER A 22 7.12 8.71 -13.30
CA SER A 22 6.60 9.28 -14.54
C SER A 22 5.07 9.20 -14.56
N THR A 23 4.42 10.08 -15.33
CA THR A 23 2.96 10.06 -15.51
C THR A 23 2.45 8.68 -15.93
N SER A 24 3.21 7.97 -16.78
CA SER A 24 2.83 6.63 -17.27
C SER A 24 2.90 5.53 -16.20
N GLU A 25 3.80 5.67 -15.22
CA GLU A 25 3.93 4.75 -14.10
C GLU A 25 2.85 5.02 -13.06
N SER A 26 2.54 6.30 -12.81
CA SER A 26 1.43 6.72 -11.95
C SER A 26 0.10 6.18 -12.48
N GLU A 27 -0.15 6.30 -13.79
CA GLU A 27 -1.35 5.72 -14.40
C GLU A 27 -1.44 4.20 -14.24
N LYS A 28 -0.33 3.46 -14.37
CA LYS A 28 -0.33 2.00 -14.21
C LYS A 28 -0.61 1.62 -12.76
N LEU A 29 0.01 2.31 -11.81
CA LEU A 29 -0.23 2.14 -10.38
C LEU A 29 -1.71 2.41 -10.05
N ASN A 30 -2.26 3.52 -10.56
CA ASN A 30 -3.64 3.93 -10.34
C ASN A 30 -4.65 2.92 -10.93
N LYS A 31 -4.39 2.43 -12.15
CA LYS A 31 -5.18 1.38 -12.80
C LYS A 31 -5.13 0.06 -12.02
N PHE A 32 -3.97 -0.30 -11.49
CA PHE A 32 -3.78 -1.55 -10.76
C PHE A 32 -4.45 -1.53 -9.38
N PHE A 33 -4.32 -0.44 -8.63
CA PHE A 33 -4.97 -0.29 -7.34
C PHE A 33 -6.45 0.11 -7.47
N ASN A 34 -6.93 0.44 -8.68
CA ASN A 34 -8.30 0.89 -8.96
C ASN A 34 -8.71 2.01 -7.99
N LEU A 35 -7.87 3.06 -7.91
CA LEU A 35 -8.18 4.24 -7.11
C LEU A 35 -9.53 4.78 -7.59
N ASP A 36 -10.49 4.82 -6.67
CA ASP A 36 -11.82 5.32 -6.96
C ASP A 36 -11.71 6.77 -7.46
N PRO A 37 -12.38 7.16 -8.57
CA PRO A 37 -12.45 8.54 -9.01
C PRO A 37 -12.91 9.54 -7.92
N ALA A 38 -13.54 9.06 -6.84
CA ALA A 38 -13.87 9.87 -5.67
C ALA A 38 -12.65 10.25 -4.79
N LEU A 39 -11.56 9.47 -4.82
CA LEU A 39 -10.27 9.81 -4.18
C LEU A 39 -9.45 10.78 -5.03
N ASN A 40 -9.71 10.82 -6.35
CA ASN A 40 -9.08 11.72 -7.32
C ASN A 40 -9.32 13.22 -7.05
N LYS A 41 -10.21 13.60 -6.12
CA LYS A 41 -10.35 15.01 -5.73
C LYS A 41 -9.31 15.48 -4.70
N THR A 42 -8.53 14.55 -4.13
CA THR A 42 -7.45 14.85 -3.17
C THR A 42 -6.17 14.05 -3.40
N SER A 43 -6.14 13.12 -4.37
CA SER A 43 -5.02 12.19 -4.61
C SER A 43 -4.16 12.54 -5.82
N GLU A 44 -4.00 13.82 -6.14
CA GLU A 44 -2.94 14.22 -7.06
C GLU A 44 -1.61 13.97 -6.34
N ASP A 45 -0.96 12.88 -6.76
CA ASP A 45 0.41 12.45 -6.47
C ASP A 45 0.65 11.76 -5.11
N TYR A 46 0.86 10.44 -5.18
CA TYR A 46 1.53 9.73 -4.09
C TYR A 46 3.02 10.08 -4.14
N ASP A 47 3.47 10.74 -3.10
CA ASP A 47 4.87 11.11 -2.94
C ASP A 47 5.76 9.88 -2.68
N VAL A 48 7.06 10.12 -2.86
CA VAL A 48 8.14 9.25 -2.40
C VAL A 48 7.96 8.87 -0.93
N GLY A 49 8.19 7.59 -0.61
CA GLY A 49 8.02 7.04 0.73
C GLY A 49 6.60 6.51 1.00
N THR A 50 5.73 6.48 -0.02
CA THR A 50 4.39 5.86 0.11
C THR A 50 4.46 4.35 -0.07
N LEU A 51 3.93 3.62 0.92
CA LEU A 51 3.59 2.20 0.86
C LEU A 51 2.08 2.05 0.61
N LEU A 52 1.75 1.32 -0.45
CA LEU A 52 0.38 0.99 -0.87
C LEU A 52 0.13 -0.49 -0.65
N LEU A 53 -0.97 -0.82 0.01
CA LEU A 53 -1.44 -2.19 0.18
C LEU A 53 -2.87 -2.32 -0.34
N ALA A 54 -3.14 -3.43 -1.04
CA ALA A 54 -4.49 -3.83 -1.42
C ALA A 54 -4.70 -5.31 -1.16
N ILE A 55 -5.93 -5.66 -0.79
CA ILE A 55 -6.39 -7.03 -0.68
C ILE A 55 -7.53 -7.23 -1.67
N GLY A 56 -7.43 -8.25 -2.51
CA GLY A 56 -8.46 -8.61 -3.50
C GLY A 56 -8.74 -10.11 -3.51
N LYS A 57 -9.79 -10.54 -4.21
CA LYS A 57 -9.99 -11.97 -4.49
C LYS A 57 -9.04 -12.43 -5.57
N ARG A 58 -8.55 -13.67 -5.47
CA ARG A 58 -7.78 -14.31 -6.54
C ARG A 58 -8.60 -14.33 -7.84
N GLY A 59 -8.00 -13.87 -8.94
CA GLY A 59 -8.65 -13.81 -10.26
C GLY A 59 -9.70 -12.70 -10.40
N GLY A 60 -9.94 -11.91 -9.34
CA GLY A 60 -10.83 -10.75 -9.39
C GLY A 60 -10.07 -9.47 -9.78
N HIS A 61 -10.76 -8.55 -10.44
CA HIS A 61 -10.20 -7.26 -10.87
C HIS A 61 -10.44 -6.12 -9.87
N ARG A 62 -10.98 -6.43 -8.68
CA ARG A 62 -11.40 -5.44 -7.68
C ARG A 62 -10.74 -5.70 -6.34
N ALA A 63 -10.14 -4.66 -5.76
CA ALA A 63 -9.70 -4.67 -4.37
C ALA A 63 -10.93 -4.61 -3.44
N LEU A 64 -10.93 -5.47 -2.43
CA LEU A 64 -11.91 -5.50 -1.34
C LEU A 64 -11.52 -4.58 -0.20
N TRP A 65 -10.21 -4.36 -0.03
CA TRP A 65 -9.66 -3.41 0.92
C TRP A 65 -8.42 -2.76 0.34
N ARG A 66 -8.16 -1.51 0.74
CA ARG A 66 -7.00 -0.73 0.35
C ARG A 66 -6.54 0.11 1.52
N GLY A 67 -5.24 0.33 1.60
CA GLY A 67 -4.65 1.30 2.49
C GLY A 67 -3.39 1.89 1.87
N ALA A 68 -3.12 3.14 2.19
CA ALA A 68 -1.88 3.82 1.85
C ALA A 68 -1.30 4.41 3.14
N VAL A 69 0.02 4.31 3.31
CA VAL A 69 0.73 5.05 4.35
C VAL A 69 1.98 5.66 3.74
N GLN A 70 2.16 6.95 3.98
CA GLN A 70 3.38 7.65 3.62
C GLN A 70 4.25 7.76 4.87
N ALA A 71 5.46 7.21 4.80
CA ALA A 71 6.39 7.20 5.91
C ALA A 71 7.60 8.07 5.59
N PHE A 72 7.83 9.10 6.41
CA PHE A 72 9.06 9.89 6.39
C PHE A 72 9.99 9.38 7.48
N VAL A 73 11.10 8.79 7.06
CA VAL A 73 12.17 8.35 7.95
C VAL A 73 13.32 9.34 7.76
N GLY A 74 13.61 10.16 8.77
CA GLY A 74 14.72 11.12 8.67
C GLY A 74 16.05 10.40 8.44
N GLU A 75 16.93 10.97 7.60
CA GLU A 75 18.16 10.31 7.13
C GLU A 75 19.13 9.96 8.27
N ASP A 76 19.12 10.73 9.37
CA ASP A 76 20.06 10.60 10.49
C ASP A 76 19.48 9.91 11.74
N ILE A 77 18.38 9.16 11.62
CA ILE A 77 17.84 8.46 12.79
C ILE A 77 18.55 7.12 13.03
N PRO A 78 18.70 6.69 14.30
CA PRO A 78 19.17 5.35 14.60
C PRO A 78 18.29 4.29 13.93
N GLU A 79 18.91 3.25 13.35
CA GLU A 79 18.22 2.16 12.64
C GLU A 79 17.07 1.55 13.46
N SER A 80 17.29 1.34 14.76
CA SER A 80 16.29 0.82 15.69
C SER A 80 15.07 1.74 15.84
N LEU A 81 15.27 3.06 15.77
CA LEU A 81 14.18 4.03 15.78
C LEU A 81 13.44 4.06 14.45
N GLY A 82 14.16 3.90 13.33
CA GLY A 82 13.56 3.75 12.00
C GLY A 82 12.69 2.52 11.88
N GLN A 83 13.17 1.37 12.34
CA GLN A 83 12.39 0.13 12.37
C GLN A 83 11.12 0.31 13.24
N LYS A 84 11.25 0.90 14.42
CA LYS A 84 10.09 1.15 15.30
C LYS A 84 9.04 2.06 14.65
N ARG A 85 9.48 3.11 13.94
CA ARG A 85 8.57 4.00 13.20
C ARG A 85 7.88 3.27 12.06
N LEU A 86 8.62 2.48 11.29
CA LEU A 86 8.05 1.67 10.21
C LEU A 86 6.99 0.70 10.73
N GLU A 87 7.27 -0.01 11.83
CA GLU A 87 6.30 -0.90 12.49
C GLU A 87 5.03 -0.15 12.93
N GLN A 88 5.16 1.07 13.45
CA GLN A 88 4.01 1.92 13.80
C GLN A 88 3.19 2.32 12.58
N TYR A 89 3.83 2.72 11.48
CA TYR A 89 3.14 3.08 10.24
C TYR A 89 2.41 1.87 9.63
N ILE A 90 3.04 0.70 9.63
CA ILE A 90 2.40 -0.55 9.19
C ILE A 90 1.25 -0.91 10.13
N GLY A 91 1.44 -0.80 11.45
CA GLY A 91 0.37 -1.05 12.42
C GLY A 91 -0.84 -0.14 12.21
N ALA A 92 -0.61 1.15 11.96
CA ALA A 92 -1.66 2.11 11.63
C ALA A 92 -2.36 1.75 10.31
N LEU A 93 -1.59 1.40 9.27
CA LEU A 93 -2.12 0.97 7.98
C LEU A 93 -3.06 -0.24 8.13
N LEU A 94 -2.59 -1.27 8.84
CA LEU A 94 -3.32 -2.51 9.06
C LEU A 94 -4.48 -2.35 10.06
N SER A 95 -4.50 -1.32 10.90
CA SER A 95 -5.60 -1.08 11.85
C SER A 95 -6.95 -0.84 11.16
N SER A 96 -6.92 -0.39 9.90
CA SER A 96 -8.12 -0.17 9.08
C SER A 96 -8.59 -1.43 8.33
N LEU A 97 -7.88 -2.56 8.47
CA LEU A 97 -8.34 -3.82 7.91
C LEU A 97 -9.61 -4.27 8.63
N PRO A 98 -10.63 -4.75 7.88
CA PRO A 98 -11.79 -5.37 8.49
C PRO A 98 -11.35 -6.51 9.39
N GLN A 99 -11.58 -6.35 10.69
CA GLN A 99 -11.50 -7.45 11.65
C GLN A 99 -12.72 -8.34 11.39
N LYS A 100 -12.53 -9.66 11.46
CA LYS A 100 -13.60 -10.66 11.22
C LYS A 100 -14.88 -10.37 11.99
#